data_AF-A0A388TIU2-F1
#
_entry.id   AF-A0A388TIU2-F1
#
_cell.length_a   1.000
_cell.length_b   1.000
_cell.length_c   1.000
_cell.angle_alpha   90.00
_cell.angle_beta   90.00
_cell.angle_gamma   90.00
#
_symmetry.space_group_name_H-M   'P 1'
#
loop_
_entity.id
_entity.type
_entity.pdbx_description
1 polymer ?
#
loop_
_entity_poly.entity_id
_entity_poly.type
_entity_poly.pdbx_seq_one_letter_code
_entity_poly.pdbx_strand_id
1 'polypeptide(L)'
;MSVLVERDHVGIFGKMNAGKSSIMNLLTQQETSIVAAVPGTTADTKIALQEIHGLGPVKLMDTAGLDEQGDLGAKKRQKTYRDLKECDLVILVINPADKAWAAESDLLEKSRELDKQLLVVYNIFGQDEAVATALEKDLAPLRFYKKIILRANDPRYRPALLDFILQNYVPKQDKTELLPFVQRNEYYVLIIPMDEETPPGRYLRP
;
A
#
# COMPACT_ATOMS: atom_id res chain seq x y z
N MET A 1 28.02 -7.81 6.09
CA MET A 1 26.82 -7.39 6.87
C MET A 1 25.79 -6.82 5.92
N SER A 2 24.58 -7.38 5.83
CA SER A 2 23.54 -6.92 4.88
C SER A 2 23.02 -5.54 5.28
N VAL A 3 23.11 -4.56 4.36
CA VAL A 3 22.44 -3.26 4.52
C VAL A 3 20.93 -3.52 4.51
N LEU A 4 20.28 -3.36 5.66
CA LEU A 4 18.83 -3.38 5.77
C LEU A 4 18.31 -2.06 5.19
N VAL A 5 17.78 -2.11 3.96
CA VAL A 5 17.01 -1.00 3.42
C VAL A 5 15.65 -1.01 4.13
N GLU A 6 15.46 -0.06 5.04
CA GLU A 6 14.16 0.17 5.67
C GLU A 6 13.14 0.57 4.59
N ARG A 7 11.91 0.06 4.73
CA ARG A 7 10.84 0.25 3.75
C ARG A 7 9.60 0.69 4.49
N ASP A 8 8.91 1.68 3.95
CA ASP A 8 7.54 1.97 4.40
C ASP A 8 6.64 0.82 3.96
N HIS A 9 5.89 0.28 4.91
CA HIS A 9 4.93 -0.78 4.68
C HIS A 9 3.56 -0.17 4.33
N VAL A 10 3.14 -0.34 3.09
CA VAL A 10 1.87 0.19 2.59
C VAL A 10 0.89 -0.96 2.38
N GLY A 11 -0.13 -1.06 3.23
CA GLY A 11 -1.16 -2.07 3.10
C GLY A 11 -2.40 -1.55 2.40
N ILE A 12 -2.91 -2.34 1.45
CA ILE A 12 -4.13 -2.07 0.70
C ILE A 12 -5.22 -2.98 1.25
N PHE A 13 -6.21 -2.37 1.90
CA PHE A 13 -7.30 -3.04 2.61
C PHE A 13 -8.64 -2.68 2.00
N GLY A 14 -9.67 -3.50 2.26
CA GLY A 14 -11.01 -3.32 1.69
C GLY A 14 -11.71 -4.65 1.43
N LYS A 15 -13.02 -4.61 1.21
CA LYS A 15 -13.82 -5.80 0.93
C LYS A 15 -13.38 -6.54 -0.33
N MET A 16 -13.80 -7.79 -0.47
CA MET A 16 -13.61 -8.56 -1.67
C MET A 16 -14.18 -7.79 -2.87
N ASN A 17 -13.46 -7.78 -3.98
CA ASN A 17 -13.84 -7.04 -5.20
C ASN A 17 -13.91 -5.50 -5.08
N ALA A 18 -13.49 -4.89 -3.96
CA ALA A 18 -13.42 -3.43 -3.83
C ALA A 18 -12.39 -2.77 -4.79
N GLY A 19 -11.51 -3.56 -5.41
CA GLY A 19 -10.48 -3.08 -6.35
C GLY A 19 -9.06 -2.98 -5.77
N LYS A 20 -8.78 -3.63 -4.63
CA LYS A 20 -7.45 -3.63 -3.97
C LYS A 20 -6.31 -4.00 -4.92
N SER A 21 -6.42 -5.13 -5.61
CA SER A 21 -5.38 -5.56 -6.55
C SER A 21 -5.24 -4.60 -7.74
N SER A 22 -6.31 -3.93 -8.16
CA SER A 22 -6.24 -2.88 -9.19
C SER A 22 -5.48 -1.65 -8.68
N ILE A 23 -5.71 -1.23 -7.43
CA ILE A 23 -4.91 -0.18 -6.78
C ILE A 23 -3.44 -0.58 -6.69
N MET A 24 -3.16 -1.83 -6.30
CA MET A 24 -1.80 -2.36 -6.26
C MET A 24 -1.14 -2.26 -7.64
N ASN A 25 -1.84 -2.67 -8.70
CA ASN A 25 -1.34 -2.61 -10.07
C ASN A 25 -1.12 -1.17 -10.57
N LEU A 26 -2.00 -0.23 -10.21
CA LEU A 26 -1.81 1.20 -10.51
C LEU A 26 -0.53 1.75 -9.87
N LEU A 27 -0.26 1.37 -8.62
CA LEU A 27 0.96 1.78 -7.91
C LEU A 27 2.19 1.13 -8.55
N THR A 28 2.11 -0.16 -8.88
CA THR A 28 3.26 -0.92 -9.39
C THR A 28 3.62 -0.70 -10.84
N GLN A 29 2.71 -0.18 -11.67
CA GLN A 29 2.89 -0.05 -13.13
C GLN A 29 3.27 -1.38 -13.82
N GLN A 30 2.99 -2.51 -13.19
CA GLN A 30 3.26 -3.83 -13.74
C GLN A 30 2.02 -4.70 -13.59
N GLU A 31 1.80 -5.61 -14.54
CA GLU A 31 1.03 -6.83 -14.28
C GLU A 31 1.85 -7.72 -13.33
N THR A 32 2.05 -7.25 -12.10
CA THR A 32 2.67 -7.97 -10.98
C THR A 32 3.85 -8.89 -11.35
N SER A 33 5.07 -8.37 -11.33
CA SER A 33 6.19 -9.19 -10.85
C SER A 33 5.96 -9.42 -9.35
N ILE A 34 5.07 -10.35 -9.01
CA ILE A 34 4.93 -10.87 -7.65
C ILE A 34 6.25 -11.54 -7.33
N VAL A 35 7.11 -10.86 -6.58
CA VAL A 35 8.31 -11.48 -6.05
C VAL A 35 7.85 -12.48 -4.99
N ALA A 36 7.90 -13.75 -5.40
CA ALA A 36 7.94 -14.99 -4.63
C ALA A 36 7.19 -15.03 -3.28
N ALA A 37 6.25 -15.97 -3.21
CA ALA A 37 5.94 -16.67 -1.98
C ALA A 37 7.25 -17.11 -1.30
N VAL A 38 7.57 -16.51 -0.16
CA VAL A 38 8.61 -17.05 0.72
C VAL A 38 8.09 -18.42 1.19
N PRO A 39 8.82 -19.53 1.00
CA PRO A 39 8.37 -20.83 1.49
C PRO A 39 8.15 -20.74 3.02
N GLY A 40 6.89 -20.87 3.45
CA GLY A 40 6.48 -20.65 4.85
C GLY A 40 5.53 -19.47 5.09
N THR A 41 5.26 -18.62 4.09
CA THR A 41 4.22 -17.58 4.20
C THR A 41 2.86 -18.13 3.76
N THR A 42 1.87 -18.03 4.65
CA THR A 42 0.48 -18.47 4.45
C THR A 42 -0.21 -17.64 3.35
N ALA A 43 -0.23 -18.21 2.14
CA ALA A 43 -1.14 -18.12 1.00
C ALA A 43 -2.03 -16.90 0.65
N ASP A 44 -2.23 -15.85 1.46
CA ASP A 44 -3.28 -14.82 1.18
C ASP A 44 -2.84 -13.35 1.11
N THR A 45 -1.58 -12.98 1.31
CA THR A 45 -1.14 -11.57 1.21
C THR A 45 -0.10 -11.46 0.10
N LYS A 46 -0.41 -10.72 -0.96
CA LYS A 46 0.55 -10.51 -2.07
C LYS A 46 1.45 -9.34 -1.72
N ILE A 47 2.76 -9.54 -1.88
CA ILE A 47 3.77 -8.54 -1.54
C ILE A 47 4.48 -8.12 -2.82
N ALA A 48 4.67 -6.81 -2.99
CA ALA A 48 5.56 -6.25 -3.99
C ALA A 48 6.54 -5.29 -3.32
N LEU A 49 7.83 -5.45 -3.62
CA LEU A 49 8.88 -4.54 -3.19
C LEU A 49 9.20 -3.62 -4.36
N GLN A 50 9.09 -2.31 -4.16
CA GLN A 50 9.25 -1.36 -5.24
C GLN A 50 9.82 -0.04 -4.75
N GLU A 51 10.58 0.63 -5.62
CA GLU A 51 10.90 2.05 -5.48
C GLU A 51 9.80 2.89 -6.14
N ILE A 52 9.02 3.63 -5.36
CA ILE A 52 8.03 4.57 -5.89
C ILE A 52 8.58 5.99 -5.79
N HIS A 53 8.67 6.68 -6.93
CA HIS A 53 9.17 8.06 -6.94
C HIS A 53 8.38 8.96 -5.97
N GLY A 54 9.11 9.67 -5.10
CA GLY A 54 8.56 10.51 -4.03
C GLY A 54 8.36 9.80 -2.69
N LEU A 55 7.98 8.51 -2.71
CA LEU A 55 7.84 7.68 -1.51
C LEU A 55 9.14 6.98 -1.11
N GLY A 56 9.95 6.58 -2.09
CA GLY A 56 11.16 5.79 -1.86
C GLY A 56 10.88 4.28 -1.90
N PRO A 57 11.66 3.46 -1.17
CA PRO A 57 11.51 2.01 -1.15
C PRO A 57 10.30 1.63 -0.30
N VAL A 58 9.32 0.96 -0.92
CA VAL A 58 8.08 0.55 -0.27
C VAL A 58 7.88 -0.97 -0.33
N LYS A 59 7.24 -1.51 0.71
CA LYS A 59 6.65 -2.87 0.72
C LYS A 59 5.14 -2.71 0.57
N LEU A 60 4.64 -2.95 -0.64
CA LEU A 60 3.20 -2.97 -0.91
C LEU A 60 2.61 -4.32 -0.50
N MET A 61 1.52 -4.30 0.25
CA MET A 61 0.82 -5.49 0.73
C MET A 61 -0.64 -5.44 0.25
N ASP A 62 -1.04 -6.34 -0.64
CA ASP A 62 -2.44 -6.57 -1.01
C ASP A 62 -3.02 -7.65 -0.09
N THR A 63 -3.91 -7.23 0.81
CA THR A 63 -4.46 -8.08 1.86
C THR A 63 -5.68 -8.84 1.38
N ALA A 64 -6.05 -9.90 2.11
CA ALA A 64 -7.32 -10.58 1.88
C ALA A 64 -8.52 -9.61 2.03
N GLY A 65 -9.65 -9.94 1.41
CA GLY A 65 -10.90 -9.17 1.54
C GLY A 65 -11.41 -9.14 2.99
N LEU A 66 -11.88 -7.98 3.45
CA LEU A 66 -12.33 -7.80 4.84
C LEU A 66 -13.60 -8.60 5.19
N ASP A 67 -14.41 -8.97 4.20
CA ASP A 67 -15.76 -9.56 4.33
C ASP A 67 -15.85 -11.04 3.91
N GLU A 68 -14.73 -11.72 3.67
CA GLU A 68 -14.75 -13.16 3.33
C GLU A 68 -15.35 -13.99 4.47
N GLN A 69 -16.59 -14.45 4.28
CA GLN A 69 -17.27 -15.38 5.19
C GLN A 69 -16.95 -16.83 4.82
N GLY A 70 -16.42 -17.58 5.79
CA GLY A 70 -16.20 -19.03 5.74
C GLY A 70 -15.66 -19.54 7.08
N ASP A 71 -15.54 -20.86 7.25
CA ASP A 71 -15.07 -21.53 8.49
C ASP A 71 -13.68 -21.06 8.99
N LEU A 72 -12.95 -20.30 8.16
CA LEU A 72 -11.65 -19.69 8.47
C LEU A 72 -11.74 -18.20 8.89
N GLY A 73 -12.92 -17.61 9.06
CA GLY A 73 -13.11 -16.17 9.28
C GLY A 73 -12.38 -15.60 10.52
N ALA A 74 -12.17 -16.40 11.57
CA ALA A 74 -11.37 -15.97 12.73
C ALA A 74 -9.86 -15.91 12.42
N LYS A 75 -9.33 -16.92 11.71
CA LYS A 75 -7.91 -16.98 11.31
C LYS A 75 -7.57 -15.86 10.32
N LYS A 76 -8.47 -15.57 9.37
CA LYS A 76 -8.29 -14.49 8.40
C LYS A 76 -8.39 -13.10 9.03
N ARG A 77 -9.33 -12.86 9.95
CA ARG A 77 -9.35 -11.60 10.74
C ARG A 77 -8.09 -11.37 11.54
N GLN A 78 -7.57 -12.43 12.19
CA GLN A 78 -6.29 -12.34 12.90
C GLN A 78 -5.15 -11.98 11.95
N LYS A 79 -5.18 -12.47 10.70
CA LYS A 79 -4.20 -12.12 9.67
C LYS A 79 -4.32 -10.66 9.22
N THR A 80 -5.52 -10.20 8.86
CA THR A 80 -5.76 -8.78 8.52
C THR A 80 -5.24 -7.86 9.61
N TYR A 81 -5.44 -8.23 10.88
CA TYR A 81 -4.93 -7.47 12.01
C TYR A 81 -3.40 -7.53 12.16
N ARG A 82 -2.76 -8.66 11.83
CA ARG A 82 -1.29 -8.77 11.75
C ARG A 82 -0.74 -7.89 10.63
N ASP A 83 -1.33 -7.98 9.44
CA ASP A 83 -0.94 -7.16 8.29
C ASP A 83 -1.12 -5.66 8.63
N LEU A 84 -2.23 -5.29 9.26
CA LEU A 84 -2.48 -3.92 9.74
C LEU A 84 -1.42 -3.45 10.73
N LYS A 85 -0.99 -4.30 11.67
CA LYS A 85 0.08 -3.96 12.61
C LYS A 85 1.41 -3.68 11.93
N GLU A 86 1.73 -4.41 10.87
CA GLU A 86 2.96 -4.23 10.09
C GLU A 86 2.95 -2.96 9.22
N CYS A 87 1.78 -2.40 8.88
CA CYS A 87 1.67 -1.27 7.96
C CYS A 87 2.02 0.06 8.62
N ASP A 88 2.73 0.93 7.91
CA ASP A 88 2.91 2.34 8.26
C ASP A 88 1.80 3.21 7.65
N LEU A 89 1.36 2.84 6.45
CA LEU A 89 0.26 3.44 5.71
C LEU A 89 -0.81 2.40 5.39
N VAL A 90 -2.07 2.74 5.70
CA VAL A 90 -3.27 1.97 5.35
C VAL A 90 -3.99 2.69 4.22
N ILE A 91 -4.12 2.03 3.07
CA ILE A 91 -4.98 2.47 1.97
C ILE A 91 -6.26 1.64 2.05
N LEU A 92 -7.34 2.25 2.52
CA LEU A 92 -8.66 1.64 2.57
C LEU A 92 -9.41 1.90 1.27
N VAL A 93 -9.57 0.84 0.47
CA VAL A 93 -10.31 0.86 -0.80
C VAL A 93 -11.77 0.49 -0.53
N ILE A 94 -12.67 1.39 -0.91
CA ILE A 94 -14.11 1.23 -0.74
C ILE A 94 -14.77 1.32 -2.10
N ASN A 95 -15.68 0.39 -2.39
CA ASN A 95 -16.64 0.50 -3.48
C ASN A 95 -17.86 1.28 -2.97
N PRO A 96 -18.13 2.51 -3.44
CA PRO A 96 -19.27 3.30 -2.96
C PRO A 96 -20.64 2.67 -3.26
N ALA A 97 -20.73 1.70 -4.18
CA ALA A 97 -21.97 1.01 -4.49
C ALA A 97 -22.39 -0.04 -3.43
N ASP A 98 -21.48 -0.39 -2.53
CA ASP A 98 -21.77 -1.30 -1.42
C ASP A 98 -22.76 -0.66 -0.42
N LYS A 99 -23.31 -1.47 0.49
CA LYS A 99 -24.27 -1.01 1.52
C LYS A 99 -24.00 -1.56 2.91
N ALA A 100 -22.94 -2.35 3.06
CA ALA A 100 -22.60 -3.04 4.30
C ALA A 100 -21.16 -2.68 4.68
N TRP A 101 -21.02 -2.01 5.83
CA TRP A 101 -19.81 -1.31 6.25
C TRP A 101 -19.19 -1.87 7.53
N ALA A 102 -19.64 -3.04 8.00
CA ALA A 102 -19.19 -3.61 9.28
C ALA A 102 -17.68 -3.89 9.29
N ALA A 103 -17.15 -4.38 8.17
CA ALA A 103 -15.74 -4.75 8.05
C ALA A 103 -14.84 -3.51 7.94
N GLU A 104 -15.28 -2.48 7.22
CA GLU A 104 -14.61 -1.18 7.14
C GLU A 104 -14.64 -0.46 8.49
N SER A 105 -15.77 -0.52 9.21
CA SER A 105 -15.91 0.08 10.55
C SER A 105 -14.91 -0.52 11.53
N ASP A 106 -14.80 -1.86 11.56
CA ASP A 106 -13.81 -2.57 12.38
C ASP A 106 -12.38 -2.18 11.99
N LEU A 107 -12.05 -2.14 10.70
CA LEU A 107 -10.73 -1.73 10.24
C LEU A 107 -10.40 -0.27 10.63
N LEU A 108 -11.35 0.66 10.49
CA LEU A 108 -11.17 2.06 10.87
C LEU A 108 -10.90 2.21 12.36
N GLU A 109 -11.64 1.48 13.19
CA GLU A 109 -11.44 1.46 14.64
C GLU A 109 -10.06 0.91 15.00
N LYS A 110 -9.68 -0.24 14.43
CA LYS A 110 -8.36 -0.85 14.67
C LYS A 110 -7.20 -0.03 14.15
N SER A 111 -7.35 0.64 13.01
CA SER A 111 -6.34 1.55 12.48
C SER A 111 -6.13 2.73 13.42
N ARG A 112 -7.21 3.25 14.02
CA ARG A 112 -7.14 4.31 15.02
C ARG A 112 -6.50 3.86 16.32
N GLU A 113 -6.85 2.67 16.83
CA GLU A 113 -6.23 2.09 18.03
C GLU A 113 -4.71 1.91 17.89
N LEU A 114 -4.25 1.61 16.67
CA LEU A 114 -2.84 1.35 16.36
C LEU A 114 -2.09 2.59 15.84
N ASP A 115 -2.70 3.78 15.88
CA ASP A 115 -2.12 5.03 15.38
C ASP A 115 -1.54 4.90 13.95
N LYS A 116 -2.34 4.30 13.06
CA LYS A 116 -1.98 4.11 11.64
C LYS A 116 -2.42 5.31 10.83
N GLN A 117 -1.56 5.75 9.90
CA GLN A 117 -1.96 6.72 8.89
C GLN A 117 -2.88 6.01 7.90
N LEU A 118 -4.07 6.56 7.68
CA LEU A 118 -5.10 5.96 6.85
C LEU A 118 -5.57 6.92 5.77
N LEU A 119 -5.54 6.45 4.53
CA LEU A 119 -6.07 7.13 3.35
C LEU A 119 -7.21 6.30 2.77
N VAL A 120 -8.26 6.99 2.32
CA VAL A 120 -9.45 6.33 1.74
C VAL A 120 -9.45 6.50 0.23
N VAL A 121 -9.69 5.41 -0.49
CA VAL A 121 -9.85 5.42 -1.95
C VAL A 121 -11.25 4.92 -2.27
N TYR A 122 -12.08 5.81 -2.79
CA TYR A 122 -13.36 5.44 -3.38
C TYR A 122 -13.13 4.96 -4.81
N ASN A 123 -13.15 3.64 -4.97
CA ASN A 123 -13.02 3.02 -6.27
C ASN A 123 -14.40 2.87 -6.93
N ILE A 124 -14.65 3.65 -7.98
CA ILE A 124 -15.90 3.61 -8.74
C ILE A 124 -15.75 2.74 -10.00
N PHE A 125 -16.80 1.96 -10.30
CA PHE A 125 -16.90 1.07 -11.46
C PHE A 125 -17.91 1.63 -12.49
N GLY A 126 -17.72 2.90 -12.85
CA GLY A 126 -18.60 3.61 -13.80
C GLY A 126 -19.84 4.26 -13.16
N GLN A 127 -19.97 4.23 -11.82
CA GLN A 127 -21.00 5.01 -11.12
C GLN A 127 -20.67 6.51 -11.11
N ASP A 128 -21.70 7.32 -10.81
CA ASP A 128 -21.58 8.75 -10.55
C ASP A 128 -20.79 9.01 -9.24
N GLU A 129 -19.94 10.03 -9.24
CA GLU A 129 -19.20 10.49 -8.07
C GLU A 129 -20.13 10.87 -6.91
N ALA A 130 -21.38 11.25 -7.19
CA ALA A 130 -22.39 11.55 -6.19
C ALA A 130 -22.67 10.39 -5.22
N VAL A 131 -22.46 9.13 -5.66
CA VAL A 131 -22.62 7.94 -4.81
C VAL A 131 -21.58 7.93 -3.68
N ALA A 132 -20.36 8.40 -3.94
CA ALA A 132 -19.30 8.48 -2.94
C ALA A 132 -19.60 9.51 -1.84
N THR A 133 -20.29 10.62 -2.18
CA THR A 133 -20.67 11.63 -1.18
C THR A 133 -21.78 11.14 -0.25
N ALA A 134 -22.69 10.29 -0.74
CA ALA A 134 -23.75 9.72 0.07
C ALA A 134 -23.22 8.75 1.15
N LEU A 135 -22.15 8.02 0.83
CA LEU A 135 -21.50 7.05 1.71
C LEU A 135 -21.06 7.63 3.06
N GLU A 136 -20.68 8.92 3.10
CA GLU A 136 -20.24 9.54 4.36
C GLU A 136 -21.36 9.63 5.41
N LYS A 137 -22.62 9.57 4.99
CA LYS A 137 -23.76 9.50 5.91
C LYS A 137 -23.86 8.12 6.56
N ASP A 138 -23.55 7.06 5.79
CA ASP A 138 -23.67 5.68 6.23
C ASP A 138 -22.43 5.23 7.02
N LEU A 139 -21.24 5.76 6.70
CA LEU A 139 -20.00 5.51 7.43
C LEU A 139 -19.38 6.83 7.90
N ALA A 140 -20.01 7.43 8.92
CA ALA A 140 -19.66 8.73 9.48
C ALA A 140 -18.16 8.94 9.80
N PRO A 141 -17.38 7.95 10.27
CA PRO A 141 -15.95 8.15 10.53
C PRO A 141 -15.14 8.55 9.29
N LEU A 142 -15.57 8.21 8.07
CA LEU A 142 -14.86 8.57 6.83
C LEU A 142 -14.71 10.08 6.62
N ARG A 143 -15.54 10.91 7.27
CA ARG A 143 -15.43 12.38 7.18
C ARG A 143 -14.11 12.94 7.70
N PHE A 144 -13.43 12.19 8.56
CA PHE A 144 -12.18 12.61 9.19
C PHE A 144 -10.92 12.19 8.42
N TYR A 145 -11.06 11.31 7.43
CA TYR A 145 -9.95 10.79 6.66
C TYR A 145 -9.82 11.50 5.32
N LYS A 146 -8.58 11.64 4.86
CA LYS A 146 -8.28 12.12 3.51
C LYS A 146 -8.76 11.08 2.51
N LYS A 147 -9.40 11.53 1.44
CA LYS A 147 -10.05 10.63 0.48
C LYS A 147 -9.90 11.11 -0.96
N ILE A 148 -9.87 10.17 -1.88
CA ILE A 148 -9.86 10.41 -3.33
C ILE A 148 -10.88 9.49 -4.01
N ILE A 149 -11.52 9.98 -5.08
CA ILE A 149 -12.38 9.18 -5.97
C ILE A 149 -11.58 8.88 -7.23
N LEU A 150 -11.54 7.61 -7.64
CA LEU A 150 -10.85 7.20 -8.86
C LEU A 150 -11.40 5.91 -9.44
N ARG A 151 -10.94 5.56 -10.65
CA ARG A 151 -11.19 4.27 -11.30
C ARG A 151 -9.92 3.44 -11.28
N ALA A 152 -9.87 2.41 -10.45
CA ALA A 152 -8.65 1.63 -10.24
C ALA A 152 -8.18 0.88 -11.51
N ASN A 153 -9.08 0.64 -12.47
CA ASN A 153 -8.76 -0.05 -13.72
C ASN A 153 -8.30 0.91 -14.84
N ASP A 154 -8.25 2.22 -14.58
CA ASP A 154 -7.85 3.22 -15.57
C ASP A 154 -6.47 3.80 -15.21
N PRO A 155 -5.41 3.47 -15.98
CA PRO A 155 -4.04 3.92 -15.71
C PRO A 155 -3.88 5.44 -15.61
N ARG A 156 -4.80 6.23 -16.18
CA ARG A 156 -4.78 7.70 -16.13
C ARG A 156 -4.93 8.26 -14.71
N TYR A 157 -5.48 7.48 -13.77
CA TYR A 157 -5.62 7.90 -12.37
C TYR A 157 -4.35 7.69 -11.54
N ARG A 158 -3.32 7.02 -12.08
CA ARG A 158 -2.08 6.78 -11.33
C ARG A 158 -1.41 8.06 -10.82
N PRO A 159 -1.20 9.11 -11.62
CA PRO A 159 -0.58 10.34 -11.13
C PRO A 159 -1.38 10.95 -9.97
N ALA A 160 -2.71 11.03 -10.12
CA ALA A 160 -3.60 11.56 -9.08
C ALA A 160 -3.54 10.73 -7.78
N LEU A 161 -3.48 9.40 -7.88
CA LEU A 161 -3.32 8.53 -6.71
C LEU A 161 -1.97 8.75 -6.01
N LEU A 162 -0.88 8.87 -6.76
CA LEU A 162 0.44 9.12 -6.20
C LEU A 162 0.55 10.49 -5.55
N ASP A 163 0.08 11.53 -6.23
CA ASP A 163 0.08 12.89 -5.69
C ASP A 163 -0.75 12.95 -4.40
N PHE A 164 -1.90 12.27 -4.38
CA PHE A 164 -2.72 12.15 -3.19
C PHE A 164 -2.00 11.44 -2.03
N ILE A 165 -1.30 10.33 -2.29
CA ILE A 165 -0.52 9.65 -1.24
C ILE A 165 0.61 10.56 -0.75
N LEU A 166 1.40 11.14 -1.66
CA LEU A 166 2.54 11.99 -1.32
C LEU A 166 2.17 13.24 -0.51
N GLN A 167 0.99 13.81 -0.77
CA GLN A 167 0.50 14.99 -0.05
C GLN A 167 -0.04 14.67 1.36
N ASN A 168 -0.46 13.42 1.61
CA ASN A 168 -1.21 13.07 2.82
C ASN A 168 -0.53 12.00 3.68
N TYR A 169 0.54 11.36 3.20
CA TYR A 169 1.34 10.42 3.96
C TYR A 169 2.65 11.06 4.41
N VAL A 170 2.93 10.95 5.70
CA VAL A 170 4.19 11.38 6.32
C VAL A 170 4.93 10.14 6.80
N PRO A 171 5.99 9.69 6.12
CA PRO A 171 6.79 8.56 6.60
C PRO A 171 7.22 8.75 8.05
N LYS A 172 7.06 7.70 8.87
CA LYS A 172 7.47 7.74 10.30
C LYS A 172 8.99 7.64 10.45
N GLN A 173 9.69 7.19 9.41
CA GLN A 173 11.15 7.09 9.39
C GLN A 173 11.77 8.43 9.00
N ASP A 174 12.79 8.86 9.74
CA ASP A 174 13.65 9.95 9.31
C ASP A 174 14.25 9.54 7.96
N LYS A 175 13.83 10.23 6.89
CA LYS A 175 14.44 10.10 5.58
C LYS A 175 15.89 10.56 5.71
N THR A 176 16.78 9.65 6.06
CA THR A 176 18.21 9.88 5.90
C THR A 176 18.41 9.97 4.40
N GLU A 177 18.63 11.18 3.90
CA GLU A 177 19.02 11.37 2.50
C GLU A 177 20.25 10.49 2.27
N LEU A 178 20.11 9.48 1.40
CA LEU A 178 21.23 8.58 1.09
C LEU A 178 22.36 9.35 0.40
N LEU A 179 22.02 10.41 -0.33
CA LEU A 179 22.94 11.23 -1.12
C LEU A 179 22.55 12.72 -1.05
N PRO A 180 22.65 13.38 0.12
CA PRO A 180 22.20 14.76 0.34
C PRO A 180 22.99 15.80 -0.48
N PHE A 181 24.10 15.38 -1.07
CA PHE A 181 25.01 16.20 -1.84
C PHE A 181 24.76 16.12 -3.36
N VAL A 182 23.80 15.30 -3.82
CA VAL A 182 23.53 15.13 -5.24
C VAL A 182 22.67 16.26 -5.82
N GLN A 183 23.13 16.84 -6.92
CA GLN A 183 22.55 17.95 -7.65
C GLN A 183 22.23 17.56 -9.09
N ARG A 184 21.22 18.20 -9.66
CA ARG A 184 20.77 17.93 -11.03
C ARG A 184 21.84 18.38 -12.04
N ASN A 185 22.08 17.56 -13.06
CA ASN A 185 23.07 17.80 -14.12
C ASN A 185 24.54 17.75 -13.68
N GLU A 186 24.84 17.14 -12.54
CA GLU A 186 26.20 16.85 -12.12
C GLU A 186 26.57 15.37 -12.33
N TYR A 187 27.87 15.09 -12.34
CA TYR A 187 28.41 13.75 -12.50
C TYR A 187 28.87 13.20 -11.14
N TYR A 188 28.37 12.02 -10.79
CA TYR A 188 28.76 11.30 -9.58
C TYR A 188 29.38 9.96 -9.96
N VAL A 189 30.41 9.55 -9.21
CA VAL A 189 31.03 8.23 -9.34
C VAL A 189 30.52 7.37 -8.18
N LEU A 190 29.65 6.42 -8.49
CA LEU A 190 29.18 5.44 -7.51
C LEU A 190 30.23 4.33 -7.39
N ILE A 191 30.99 4.34 -6.29
CA ILE A 191 31.95 3.29 -5.99
C ILE A 191 31.22 2.21 -5.19
N ILE A 192 30.97 1.06 -5.83
CA ILE A 192 30.45 -0.14 -5.16
C ILE A 192 31.66 -1.03 -4.88
N PRO A 193 32.17 -1.10 -3.64
CA PRO A 193 33.31 -1.95 -3.32
C PRO A 193 32.94 -3.42 -3.52
N MET A 194 33.88 -4.23 -4.03
CA MET A 194 33.76 -5.68 -4.00
C MET A 194 34.21 -6.21 -2.65
N ASP A 195 33.35 -6.99 -1.98
CA ASP A 195 33.69 -7.72 -0.75
C ASP A 195 34.10 -9.17 -1.08
N GLU A 196 34.88 -9.82 -0.21
CA GLU A 196 35.33 -11.21 -0.33
C GLU A 196 34.15 -12.21 -0.43
N GLU A 197 32.98 -11.85 0.09
CA GLU A 197 31.76 -12.66 0.00
C GLU A 197 31.04 -12.58 -1.36
N THR A 198 31.57 -11.79 -2.32
CA THR A 198 30.93 -11.59 -3.63
C THR A 198 31.15 -12.79 -4.57
N PRO A 199 30.10 -13.46 -5.06
CA PRO A 199 30.25 -14.60 -5.97
C PRO A 199 30.96 -14.17 -7.27
N PRO A 200 31.83 -15.03 -7.84
CA PRO A 200 32.52 -14.70 -9.08
C PRO A 200 31.52 -14.36 -10.20
N GLY A 201 31.73 -13.23 -10.87
CA GLY A 201 30.89 -12.76 -11.98
C GLY A 201 29.61 -12.01 -11.57
N ARG A 202 29.46 -11.63 -10.29
CA ARG A 202 28.36 -10.77 -9.83
C ARG A 202 28.88 -9.50 -9.17
N TYR A 203 28.20 -8.39 -9.40
CA TYR A 203 28.41 -7.17 -8.63
C TYR A 203 27.50 -7.18 -7.40
N LEU A 204 27.97 -6.61 -6.28
CA LEU A 204 27.10 -6.28 -5.16
C LEU A 204 26.08 -5.24 -5.63
N ARG A 205 24.83 -5.37 -5.15
CA ARG A 205 23.84 -4.32 -5.38
C ARG A 205 24.20 -3.13 -4.48
N PRO A 206 24.12 -1.89 -4.98
CA PRO A 206 24.28 -0.71 -4.13
C PRO A 206 23.21 -0.66 -3.04
#